data_AF-A0A7C3VBD6-F1
#
_entry.id   AF-A0A7C3VBD6-F1
#
_cell.length_a   1.000
_cell.length_b   1.000
_cell.length_c   1.000
_cell.angle_alpha   90.00
_cell.angle_beta   90.00
_cell.angle_gamma   90.00
#
_symmetry.space_group_name_H-M   'P 1'
#
loop_
_entity.id
_entity.type
_entity.pdbx_description
1 polymer ?
#
loop_
_entity_poly.entity_id
_entity_poly.type
_entity_poly.pdbx_seq_one_letter_code
_entity_poly.pdbx_strand_id
1 'polypeptide(L)'
;MELLKESGNPGFVYVPGGCWYLKLPYDPPFESWEKFDNEARQDAVKSIDGDIQIGRWYPGWETTRICPFPPYLKNLTAEIVEKCLDLGCSIVQIDNFPCGGSEACYDSNHGHPVGYGSWWADAWCSILAEVRARAKAKNPDSAITTEGVSECFIPWVDIFDQRAGNMEYFGHYGPGLPMGGKTIPIFSYVYNEYIGAYCAAYPECNRPEVLYWTRCPGKALAQGVIPAGGRYFPTPAGFNPITISFFEKIARATAHECWQYLMFGRMLRPPVIKVPEITAQFGKMVLTATEHFMDMTRRHEVKDAAIQHAAFIGRDGSVGYFFINISE
;
A
#
# COMPACT_ATOMS: atom_id res chain seq x y z
N MET A 1 -9.08 -17.98 8.29
CA MET A 1 -9.73 -17.71 6.99
C MET A 1 -11.15 -18.27 6.94
N GLU A 2 -11.39 -19.48 7.46
CA GLU A 2 -12.75 -20.07 7.53
C GLU A 2 -13.80 -19.14 8.17
N LEU A 3 -13.50 -18.55 9.35
CA LEU A 3 -14.41 -17.60 10.01
C LEU A 3 -14.75 -16.36 9.15
N LEU A 4 -13.79 -15.85 8.38
CA LEU A 4 -14.02 -14.73 7.47
C LEU A 4 -14.97 -15.16 6.35
N LYS A 5 -14.72 -16.33 5.76
CA LYS A 5 -15.54 -16.91 4.70
C LYS A 5 -16.98 -17.21 5.17
N GLU A 6 -17.15 -17.80 6.35
CA GLU A 6 -18.47 -18.03 6.98
C GLU A 6 -19.24 -16.74 7.20
N SER A 7 -18.53 -15.65 7.46
CA SER A 7 -19.10 -14.31 7.61
C SER A 7 -19.26 -13.55 6.27
N GLY A 8 -18.98 -14.19 5.14
CA GLY A 8 -19.07 -13.59 3.80
C GLY A 8 -17.96 -12.59 3.46
N ASN A 9 -16.86 -12.56 4.21
CA ASN A 9 -15.74 -11.63 4.02
C ASN A 9 -14.54 -12.30 3.32
N PRO A 10 -13.88 -11.61 2.36
CA PRO A 10 -12.67 -12.12 1.72
C PRO A 10 -11.48 -12.09 2.70
N GLY A 11 -10.62 -13.11 2.62
CA GLY A 11 -9.36 -13.13 3.34
C GLY A 11 -8.29 -12.29 2.66
N PHE A 12 -7.64 -11.39 3.39
CA PHE A 12 -6.51 -10.56 2.92
C PHE A 12 -5.23 -10.94 3.68
N VAL A 13 -4.12 -11.15 2.97
CA VAL A 13 -2.80 -11.42 3.58
C VAL A 13 -1.67 -10.69 2.88
N TYR A 14 -0.61 -10.37 3.62
CA TYR A 14 0.63 -9.80 3.11
C TYR A 14 1.69 -10.90 2.99
N VAL A 15 2.44 -10.89 1.89
CA VAL A 15 3.59 -11.77 1.65
C VAL A 15 4.77 -10.94 1.18
N PRO A 16 6.02 -11.34 1.48
CA PRO A 16 7.18 -10.64 0.95
C PRO A 16 7.19 -10.64 -0.57
N GLY A 17 7.54 -9.50 -1.16
CA GLY A 17 8.02 -9.42 -2.54
C GLY A 17 9.47 -9.91 -2.65
N GLY A 18 10.29 -9.22 -3.43
CA GLY A 18 11.69 -9.59 -3.67
C GLY A 18 12.63 -9.42 -2.48
N CYS A 19 12.09 -9.23 -1.27
CA CYS A 19 12.81 -9.05 -0.03
C CYS A 19 12.90 -10.38 0.72
N TRP A 20 14.10 -10.83 1.04
CA TRP A 20 14.34 -11.98 1.89
C TRP A 20 14.66 -11.51 3.31
N TYR A 21 13.86 -11.94 4.29
CA TYR A 21 14.09 -11.61 5.70
C TYR A 21 15.09 -12.57 6.32
N LEU A 22 16.33 -12.16 6.52
CA LEU A 22 17.42 -12.97 7.06
C LEU A 22 17.35 -13.10 8.58
N LYS A 23 16.97 -12.02 9.27
CA LYS A 23 16.83 -11.96 10.72
C LYS A 23 15.56 -11.19 11.09
N LEU A 24 14.85 -11.69 12.09
CA LEU A 24 13.63 -11.09 12.64
C LEU A 24 13.83 -10.86 14.16
N PRO A 25 13.06 -9.95 14.78
CA PRO A 25 13.16 -9.65 16.22
C PRO A 25 12.44 -10.69 17.10
N TYR A 26 11.96 -11.77 16.51
CA TYR A 26 11.32 -12.91 17.14
C TYR A 26 11.85 -14.19 16.49
N ASP A 27 11.62 -15.34 17.11
CA ASP A 27 12.04 -16.65 16.57
C ASP A 27 10.98 -17.18 15.59
N PRO A 28 11.18 -17.05 14.26
CA PRO A 28 10.28 -17.67 13.31
C PRO A 28 10.38 -19.21 13.40
N PRO A 29 9.34 -19.94 12.96
CA PRO A 29 9.38 -21.41 12.93
C PRO A 29 10.28 -21.97 11.79
N PHE A 30 11.24 -21.20 11.30
CA PHE A 30 12.14 -21.55 10.21
C PHE A 30 13.50 -20.84 10.31
N GLU A 31 14.58 -21.54 9.92
CA GLU A 31 15.94 -20.97 9.88
C GLU A 31 16.15 -20.18 8.59
N SER A 32 16.02 -18.86 8.66
CA SER A 32 16.00 -18.03 7.44
C SER A 32 17.37 -17.88 6.77
N TRP A 33 18.46 -17.81 7.55
CA TRP A 33 19.83 -17.72 7.02
C TRP A 33 20.24 -18.98 6.28
N GLU A 34 20.00 -20.15 6.87
CA GLU A 34 20.35 -21.44 6.24
C GLU A 34 19.57 -21.64 4.94
N LYS A 35 18.26 -21.34 4.94
CA LYS A 35 17.46 -21.39 3.70
C LYS A 35 17.95 -20.40 2.65
N PHE A 36 18.32 -19.18 3.05
CA PHE A 36 18.89 -18.22 2.13
C PHE A 36 20.17 -18.75 1.48
N ASP A 37 21.11 -19.22 2.29
CA ASP A 37 22.40 -19.73 1.81
C ASP A 37 22.24 -20.91 0.85
N ASN A 38 21.27 -21.79 1.12
CA ASN A 38 21.02 -22.98 0.31
C ASN A 38 20.20 -22.73 -0.96
N GLU A 39 19.22 -21.81 -0.92
CA GLU A 39 18.22 -21.70 -1.98
C GLU A 39 18.32 -20.40 -2.80
N ALA A 40 18.69 -19.28 -2.17
CA ALA A 40 18.46 -17.95 -2.73
C ALA A 40 19.72 -17.09 -2.87
N ARG A 41 20.81 -17.40 -2.14
CA ARG A 41 22.05 -16.61 -2.14
C ARG A 41 22.65 -16.44 -3.54
N GLN A 42 22.58 -17.46 -4.37
CA GLN A 42 23.10 -17.41 -5.74
C GLN A 42 22.37 -16.38 -6.61
N ASP A 43 21.09 -16.14 -6.32
CA ASP A 43 20.21 -15.23 -7.05
C ASP A 43 20.02 -13.88 -6.34
N ALA A 44 20.73 -13.63 -5.23
CA ALA A 44 20.69 -12.36 -4.51
C ALA A 44 21.31 -11.22 -5.34
N VAL A 45 20.75 -10.02 -5.25
CA VAL A 45 21.30 -8.81 -5.90
C VAL A 45 22.74 -8.59 -5.42
N LYS A 46 23.68 -8.44 -6.37
CA LYS A 46 25.10 -8.21 -6.08
C LYS A 46 25.54 -6.79 -6.42
N SER A 47 26.30 -6.19 -5.52
CA SER A 47 27.01 -4.93 -5.75
C SER A 47 28.10 -5.08 -6.82
N ILE A 48 28.70 -3.97 -7.23
CA ILE A 48 29.82 -3.96 -8.19
C ILE A 48 31.03 -4.78 -7.71
N ASP A 49 31.20 -4.92 -6.39
CA ASP A 49 32.27 -5.69 -5.76
C ASP A 49 31.90 -7.18 -5.58
N GLY A 50 30.68 -7.56 -5.96
CA GLY A 50 30.14 -8.91 -5.79
C GLY A 50 29.47 -9.17 -4.44
N ASP A 51 29.37 -8.16 -3.58
CA ASP A 51 28.78 -8.28 -2.24
C ASP A 51 27.25 -8.27 -2.26
N ILE A 52 26.64 -8.99 -1.32
CA ILE A 52 25.20 -8.98 -1.07
C ILE A 52 24.91 -7.93 0.00
N GLN A 53 24.08 -6.93 -0.34
CA GLN A 53 23.72 -5.90 0.63
C GLN A 53 22.71 -6.40 1.65
N ILE A 54 22.97 -6.10 2.92
CA ILE A 54 22.09 -6.41 4.05
C ILE A 54 21.44 -5.12 4.53
N GLY A 55 20.14 -4.98 4.27
CA GLY A 55 19.29 -3.91 4.77
C GLY A 55 18.93 -4.12 6.24
N ARG A 56 18.85 -3.03 7.01
CA ARG A 56 18.43 -3.02 8.41
C ARG A 56 17.39 -1.92 8.62
N TRP A 57 16.12 -2.31 8.44
CA TRP A 57 14.98 -1.39 8.46
C TRP A 57 14.60 -1.00 9.89
N TYR A 58 14.62 -1.99 10.78
CA TYR A 58 14.35 -1.86 12.20
C TYR A 58 15.38 -2.66 13.01
N PRO A 59 15.60 -2.35 14.30
CA PRO A 59 16.44 -3.15 15.17
C PRO A 59 15.98 -4.61 15.19
N GLY A 60 16.94 -5.50 15.01
CA GLY A 60 16.67 -6.94 14.95
C GLY A 60 16.17 -7.44 13.60
N TRP A 61 15.94 -6.55 12.62
CA TRP A 61 15.60 -6.94 11.25
C TRP A 61 16.82 -6.87 10.35
N GLU A 62 17.12 -7.96 9.66
CA GLU A 62 18.08 -7.99 8.55
C GLU A 62 17.39 -8.54 7.32
N THR A 63 17.54 -7.86 6.19
CA THR A 63 16.95 -8.29 4.92
C THR A 63 17.94 -8.16 3.78
N THR A 64 17.69 -8.90 2.71
CA THR A 64 18.39 -8.73 1.45
C THR A 64 17.42 -8.87 0.28
N ARG A 65 17.89 -8.65 -0.94
CA ARG A 65 17.04 -8.57 -2.13
C ARG A 65 17.44 -9.66 -3.11
N ILE A 66 16.43 -10.36 -3.61
CA ILE A 66 16.61 -11.39 -4.63
C ILE A 66 16.42 -10.72 -5.99
N CYS A 67 17.34 -11.00 -6.92
CA CYS A 67 17.23 -10.50 -8.29
C CYS A 67 15.94 -11.05 -8.93
N PRO A 68 15.12 -10.21 -9.57
CA PRO A 68 13.87 -10.67 -10.17
C PRO A 68 14.03 -11.40 -11.50
N PHE A 69 15.24 -11.38 -12.08
CA PHE A 69 15.47 -11.96 -13.40
C PHE A 69 15.62 -13.49 -13.37
N PRO A 70 16.41 -14.09 -12.44
CA PRO A 70 16.45 -15.53 -12.28
C PRO A 70 15.05 -16.14 -12.04
N PRO A 71 14.77 -17.36 -12.55
CA PRO A 71 13.46 -18.00 -12.38
C PRO A 71 13.07 -18.27 -10.94
N TYR A 72 14.03 -18.35 -10.01
CA TYR A 72 13.78 -18.69 -8.61
C TYR A 72 12.76 -17.75 -7.96
N LEU A 73 12.98 -16.43 -8.02
CA LEU A 73 12.06 -15.48 -7.38
C LEU A 73 10.66 -15.56 -8.00
N LYS A 74 10.58 -15.70 -9.32
CA LYS A 74 9.31 -15.84 -10.04
C LYS A 74 8.49 -17.03 -9.53
N ASN A 75 9.12 -18.20 -9.45
CA ASN A 75 8.47 -19.41 -8.96
C ASN A 75 8.11 -19.29 -7.49
N LEU A 76 9.03 -18.79 -6.66
CA LEU A 76 8.80 -18.60 -5.24
C LEU A 76 7.61 -17.68 -4.96
N THR A 77 7.55 -16.51 -5.61
CA THR A 77 6.43 -15.57 -5.43
C THR A 77 5.11 -16.18 -5.88
N ALA A 78 5.08 -16.86 -7.04
CA ALA A 78 3.86 -17.51 -7.52
C ALA A 78 3.39 -18.63 -6.58
N GLU A 79 4.30 -19.49 -6.11
CA GLU A 79 3.99 -20.57 -5.17
C GLU A 79 3.50 -20.06 -3.81
N ILE A 80 4.10 -18.98 -3.29
CA ILE A 80 3.64 -18.35 -2.04
C ILE A 80 2.19 -17.87 -2.19
N VAL A 81 1.89 -17.16 -3.27
CA VAL A 81 0.52 -16.68 -3.56
C VAL A 81 -0.43 -17.87 -3.69
N GLU A 82 -0.07 -18.90 -4.44
CA GLU A 82 -0.88 -20.11 -4.59
C GLU A 82 -1.17 -20.78 -3.24
N LYS A 83 -0.17 -20.90 -2.36
CA LYS A 83 -0.35 -21.46 -1.01
C LYS A 83 -1.26 -20.60 -0.15
N CYS A 84 -1.17 -19.26 -0.24
CA CYS A 84 -2.11 -18.37 0.44
C CYS A 84 -3.56 -18.61 -0.02
N LEU A 85 -3.77 -18.84 -1.31
CA LEU A 85 -5.10 -19.18 -1.84
C LEU A 85 -5.58 -20.56 -1.36
N ASP A 86 -4.71 -21.57 -1.25
CA ASP A 86 -5.06 -22.87 -0.64
C ASP A 86 -5.54 -22.73 0.80
N LEU A 87 -4.94 -21.81 1.54
CA LEU A 87 -5.31 -21.48 2.92
C LEU A 87 -6.60 -20.65 3.01
N GLY A 88 -7.27 -20.39 1.89
CA GLY A 88 -8.55 -19.71 1.82
C GLY A 88 -8.47 -18.18 1.75
N CYS A 89 -7.31 -17.61 1.43
CA CYS A 89 -7.21 -16.18 1.13
C CYS A 89 -7.89 -15.88 -0.21
N SER A 90 -8.43 -14.67 -0.35
CA SER A 90 -8.97 -14.16 -1.61
C SER A 90 -8.12 -13.02 -2.16
N ILE A 91 -7.39 -12.32 -1.30
CA ILE A 91 -6.58 -11.15 -1.65
C ILE A 91 -5.18 -11.37 -1.09
N VAL A 92 -4.15 -11.20 -1.93
CA VAL A 92 -2.75 -11.36 -1.53
C VAL A 92 -1.96 -10.10 -1.92
N GLN A 93 -1.37 -9.45 -0.92
CA GLN A 93 -0.46 -8.32 -1.09
C GLN A 93 0.99 -8.79 -1.21
N ILE A 94 1.63 -8.48 -2.32
CA ILE A 94 3.08 -8.58 -2.49
C ILE A 94 3.72 -7.31 -1.90
N ASP A 95 4.23 -7.44 -0.69
CA ASP A 95 4.79 -6.35 0.10
C ASP A 95 6.25 -6.03 -0.30
N ASN A 96 6.76 -4.85 0.05
CA ASN A 96 8.09 -4.34 -0.32
C ASN A 96 8.35 -4.21 -1.83
N PHE A 97 7.27 -4.24 -2.61
CA PHE A 97 7.26 -4.03 -4.05
C PHE A 97 6.02 -3.21 -4.44
N PRO A 98 6.14 -2.20 -5.33
CA PRO A 98 7.37 -1.63 -5.87
C PRO A 98 8.02 -0.59 -4.95
N CYS A 99 7.54 -0.40 -3.70
CA CYS A 99 8.05 0.61 -2.76
C CYS A 99 9.58 0.57 -2.54
N GLY A 100 10.19 -0.63 -2.61
CA GLY A 100 11.63 -0.80 -2.46
C GLY A 100 12.49 -0.31 -3.64
N GLY A 101 11.88 0.21 -4.71
CA GLY A 101 12.59 0.69 -5.90
C GLY A 101 13.28 -0.43 -6.71
N SER A 102 13.81 -0.06 -7.88
CA SER A 102 14.70 -0.92 -8.66
C SER A 102 16.12 -0.90 -8.10
N GLU A 103 16.80 -2.03 -8.10
CA GLU A 103 18.19 -2.13 -7.68
C GLU A 103 19.12 -2.42 -8.86
N ALA A 104 20.36 -1.92 -8.77
CA ALA A 104 21.41 -2.35 -9.68
C ALA A 104 21.94 -3.71 -9.23
N CYS A 105 22.01 -4.66 -10.14
CA CYS A 105 22.68 -5.93 -9.92
C CYS A 105 23.86 -6.06 -10.89
N TYR A 106 25.02 -6.43 -10.38
CA TYR A 106 26.26 -6.56 -11.17
C TYR A 106 26.69 -8.02 -11.40
N ASP A 107 25.85 -9.00 -11.03
CA ASP A 107 26.12 -10.40 -11.36
C ASP A 107 25.81 -10.69 -12.83
N SER A 108 26.85 -10.93 -13.63
CA SER A 108 26.71 -11.26 -15.04
C SER A 108 26.07 -12.64 -15.28
N ASN A 109 25.96 -13.50 -14.26
CA ASN A 109 25.38 -14.84 -14.39
C ASN A 109 23.85 -14.85 -14.25
N HIS A 110 23.24 -13.75 -13.82
CA HIS A 110 21.79 -13.66 -13.62
C HIS A 110 20.99 -13.51 -14.92
N GLY A 111 21.66 -13.29 -16.06
CA GLY A 111 21.02 -13.26 -17.38
C GLY A 111 20.44 -11.90 -17.80
N HIS A 112 20.60 -10.85 -16.99
CA HIS A 112 20.24 -9.48 -17.33
C HIS A 112 21.49 -8.61 -17.62
N PRO A 113 21.36 -7.46 -18.29
CA PRO A 113 22.43 -6.47 -18.36
C PRO A 113 22.87 -6.00 -16.96
N VAL A 114 24.18 -5.89 -16.73
CA VAL A 114 24.71 -5.45 -15.42
C VAL A 114 24.37 -3.99 -15.11
N GLY A 115 24.17 -3.68 -13.84
CA GLY A 115 23.81 -2.34 -13.35
C GLY A 115 22.30 -2.08 -13.35
N TYR A 116 21.91 -0.81 -13.39
CA TYR A 116 20.50 -0.41 -13.51
C TYR A 116 19.98 -0.61 -14.94
N GLY A 117 18.68 -0.88 -15.09
CA GLY A 117 18.03 -0.89 -16.40
C GLY A 117 16.54 -1.24 -16.37
N SER A 118 15.87 -1.06 -17.51
CA SER A 118 14.45 -1.41 -17.68
C SER A 118 14.17 -2.89 -17.45
N TRP A 119 15.20 -3.74 -17.63
CA TRP A 119 15.14 -5.18 -17.39
C TRP A 119 14.57 -5.53 -16.00
N TRP A 120 14.77 -4.67 -14.99
CA TRP A 120 14.21 -4.88 -13.66
C TRP A 120 12.68 -4.82 -13.68
N ALA A 121 12.12 -3.80 -14.33
CA ALA A 121 10.67 -3.67 -14.50
C ALA A 121 10.11 -4.78 -15.38
N ASP A 122 10.81 -5.15 -16.46
CA ASP A 122 10.39 -6.25 -17.36
C ASP A 122 10.35 -7.59 -16.62
N ALA A 123 11.35 -7.87 -15.77
CA ALA A 123 11.40 -9.06 -14.92
C ALA A 123 10.22 -9.09 -13.94
N TRP A 124 9.93 -7.99 -13.27
CA TRP A 124 8.77 -7.88 -12.37
C TRP A 124 7.43 -7.99 -13.09
N CYS A 125 7.28 -7.41 -14.29
CA CYS A 125 6.10 -7.64 -15.13
C CYS A 125 5.92 -9.13 -15.43
N SER A 126 7.01 -9.84 -15.74
CA SER A 126 6.95 -11.30 -15.94
C SER A 126 6.58 -12.07 -14.68
N ILE A 127 7.06 -11.65 -13.51
CA ILE A 127 6.67 -12.25 -12.21
C ILE A 127 5.18 -12.04 -11.95
N LEU A 128 4.69 -10.80 -12.07
CA LEU A 128 3.29 -10.48 -11.79
C LEU A 128 2.34 -11.16 -12.79
N ALA A 129 2.74 -11.26 -14.06
CA ALA A 129 1.97 -11.99 -15.06
C ALA A 129 1.81 -13.49 -14.69
N GLU A 130 2.89 -14.14 -14.25
CA GLU A 130 2.86 -15.53 -13.78
C GLU A 130 2.00 -15.69 -12.52
N VAL A 131 2.22 -14.82 -11.52
CA VAL A 131 1.42 -14.80 -10.29
C VAL A 131 -0.07 -14.65 -10.61
N ARG A 132 -0.43 -13.69 -11.46
CA ARG A 132 -1.82 -13.46 -11.87
C ARG A 132 -2.39 -14.67 -12.58
N ALA A 133 -1.66 -15.26 -13.53
CA ALA A 133 -2.12 -16.42 -14.28
C ALA A 133 -2.43 -17.61 -13.35
N ARG A 134 -1.50 -17.94 -12.43
CA ARG A 134 -1.70 -19.03 -11.47
C ARG A 134 -2.81 -18.74 -10.46
N ALA A 135 -2.83 -17.53 -9.90
CA ALA A 135 -3.86 -17.12 -8.95
C ALA A 135 -5.26 -17.19 -9.56
N LYS A 136 -5.45 -16.68 -10.79
CA LYS A 136 -6.74 -16.70 -11.49
C LYS A 136 -7.15 -18.10 -11.94
N ALA A 137 -6.20 -18.97 -12.32
CA ALA A 137 -6.50 -20.37 -12.61
C ALA A 137 -7.04 -21.12 -11.38
N LYS A 138 -6.58 -20.74 -10.19
CA LYS A 138 -6.96 -21.35 -8.92
C LYS A 138 -8.24 -20.77 -8.32
N ASN A 139 -8.35 -19.45 -8.35
CA ASN A 139 -9.51 -18.71 -7.89
C ASN A 139 -9.73 -17.49 -8.83
N PRO A 140 -10.70 -17.57 -9.76
CA PRO A 140 -11.01 -16.47 -10.68
C PRO A 140 -11.33 -15.14 -9.97
N ASP A 141 -11.88 -15.21 -8.76
CA ASP A 141 -12.28 -14.07 -7.94
C ASP A 141 -11.15 -13.57 -7.01
N SER A 142 -9.96 -14.18 -7.07
CA SER A 142 -8.80 -13.69 -6.32
C SER A 142 -8.37 -12.29 -6.78
N ALA A 143 -7.75 -11.51 -5.89
CA ALA A 143 -7.14 -10.23 -6.24
C ALA A 143 -5.68 -10.18 -5.81
N ILE A 144 -4.83 -9.63 -6.67
CA ILE A 144 -3.41 -9.38 -6.38
C ILE A 144 -3.20 -7.89 -6.11
N THR A 145 -2.46 -7.59 -5.05
CA THR A 145 -2.11 -6.23 -4.65
C THR A 145 -0.64 -6.08 -4.33
N THR A 146 -0.16 -4.84 -4.31
CA THR A 146 1.24 -4.47 -4.11
C THR A 146 1.37 -3.27 -3.16
N GLU A 147 2.52 -3.14 -2.50
CA GLU A 147 2.88 -2.00 -1.65
C GLU A 147 3.20 -0.76 -2.49
N GLY A 148 2.17 -0.15 -3.08
CA GLY A 148 2.28 0.89 -4.11
C GLY A 148 2.13 0.32 -5.53
N VAL A 149 2.29 1.15 -6.56
CA VAL A 149 2.19 0.71 -7.95
C VAL A 149 2.99 1.62 -8.90
N SER A 150 3.29 1.12 -10.09
CA SER A 150 3.75 1.88 -11.25
C SER A 150 2.86 1.55 -12.44
N GLU A 151 2.75 2.45 -13.41
CA GLU A 151 1.87 2.30 -14.58
C GLU A 151 2.12 0.99 -15.36
N CYS A 152 3.38 0.55 -15.44
CA CYS A 152 3.75 -0.69 -16.13
C CYS A 152 3.22 -1.97 -15.46
N PHE A 153 2.85 -1.90 -14.17
CA PHE A 153 2.35 -3.05 -13.42
C PHE A 153 0.82 -3.15 -13.41
N ILE A 154 0.10 -2.08 -13.78
CA ILE A 154 -1.37 -2.03 -13.82
C ILE A 154 -2.01 -3.24 -14.53
N PRO A 155 -1.49 -3.77 -15.65
CA PRO A 155 -2.10 -4.92 -16.30
C PRO A 155 -2.13 -6.21 -15.46
N TRP A 156 -1.30 -6.30 -14.41
CA TRP A 156 -1.04 -7.53 -13.69
C TRP A 156 -1.57 -7.55 -12.24
N VAL A 157 -1.95 -6.39 -11.70
CA VAL A 157 -2.47 -6.23 -10.33
C VAL A 157 -3.89 -5.66 -10.37
N ASP A 158 -4.68 -5.92 -9.32
CA ASP A 158 -6.10 -5.54 -9.28
C ASP A 158 -6.33 -4.29 -8.41
N ILE A 159 -5.55 -4.15 -7.34
CA ILE A 159 -5.60 -3.05 -6.39
C ILE A 159 -4.18 -2.78 -5.87
N PHE A 160 -3.93 -1.61 -5.28
CA PHE A 160 -2.65 -1.31 -4.64
C PHE A 160 -2.82 -0.52 -3.35
N ASP A 161 -1.81 -0.63 -2.48
CA ASP A 161 -1.65 0.19 -1.28
C ASP A 161 -1.34 1.64 -1.65
N GLN A 162 -2.17 2.55 -1.14
CA GLN A 162 -2.06 3.97 -1.36
C GLN A 162 -2.03 4.75 -0.03
N ARG A 163 -1.24 5.83 0.00
CA ARG A 163 -0.90 6.58 1.22
C ARG A 163 -1.31 8.06 1.21
N ALA A 164 -2.09 8.53 0.24
CA ALA A 164 -2.39 9.96 0.11
C ALA A 164 -3.25 10.51 1.25
N GLY A 165 -4.06 9.67 1.92
CA GLY A 165 -4.75 10.04 3.15
C GLY A 165 -3.81 10.30 4.34
N ASN A 166 -2.56 9.84 4.24
CA ASN A 166 -1.55 9.85 5.30
C ASN A 166 -0.33 10.71 4.94
N MET A 167 -0.40 11.62 3.98
CA MET A 167 0.80 12.37 3.57
C MET A 167 1.33 13.31 4.64
N GLU A 168 0.49 13.73 5.58
CA GLU A 168 0.94 14.46 6.76
C GLU A 168 1.77 13.58 7.71
N TYR A 169 1.60 12.26 7.66
CA TYR A 169 2.47 11.30 8.31
C TYR A 169 3.72 10.99 7.45
N PHE A 170 3.54 10.67 6.17
CA PHE A 170 4.66 10.30 5.29
C PHE A 170 5.57 11.46 4.88
N GLY A 171 5.10 12.70 4.98
CA GLY A 171 5.88 13.91 4.71
C GLY A 171 7.06 14.10 5.67
N HIS A 172 7.21 13.26 6.69
CA HIS A 172 8.30 13.31 7.66
C HIS A 172 9.52 12.43 7.32
N TYR A 173 9.44 11.52 6.34
CA TYR A 173 10.48 10.51 6.12
C TYR A 173 11.77 11.01 5.42
N GLY A 174 11.76 12.21 4.84
CA GLY A 174 12.88 12.72 4.05
C GLY A 174 13.32 14.12 4.47
N PRO A 175 14.64 14.40 4.55
CA PRO A 175 15.15 15.76 4.63
C PRO A 175 14.60 16.58 3.45
N GLY A 176 13.86 17.66 3.73
CA GLY A 176 13.31 18.53 2.69
C GLY A 176 11.94 18.14 2.12
N LEU A 177 11.28 17.09 2.63
CA LEU A 177 9.86 16.89 2.34
C LEU A 177 9.03 17.96 3.06
N PRO A 178 8.23 18.77 2.35
CA PRO A 178 7.45 19.83 2.97
C PRO A 178 6.35 19.24 3.85
N MET A 179 6.41 19.51 5.15
CA MET A 179 5.30 19.24 6.06
C MET A 179 4.09 20.08 5.63
N GLY A 180 2.94 19.45 5.40
CA GLY A 180 1.72 20.15 5.00
C GLY A 180 1.63 20.48 3.50
N GLY A 181 2.39 19.77 2.64
CA GLY A 181 2.17 19.83 1.20
C GLY A 181 0.73 19.44 0.83
N LYS A 182 0.11 20.18 -0.10
CA LYS A 182 -1.21 19.84 -0.62
C LYS A 182 -1.12 18.58 -1.48
N THR A 183 -1.82 17.53 -1.08
CA THR A 183 -1.93 16.30 -1.88
C THR A 183 -2.86 16.54 -3.08
N ILE A 184 -2.42 16.08 -4.25
CA ILE A 184 -3.22 16.09 -5.47
C ILE A 184 -3.20 14.68 -6.10
N PRO A 185 -4.34 14.16 -6.58
CA PRO A 185 -4.43 12.79 -7.06
C PRO A 185 -3.95 12.65 -8.50
N ILE A 186 -2.69 12.99 -8.81
CA ILE A 186 -2.20 12.91 -10.20
C ILE A 186 -2.29 11.47 -10.73
N PHE A 187 -1.90 10.49 -9.92
CA PHE A 187 -1.96 9.08 -10.34
C PHE A 187 -3.41 8.64 -10.57
N SER A 188 -4.32 8.83 -9.60
CA SER A 188 -5.73 8.48 -9.77
C SER A 188 -6.39 9.28 -10.90
N TYR A 189 -5.98 10.54 -11.12
CA TYR A 189 -6.53 11.34 -12.21
C TYR A 189 -6.32 10.69 -13.58
N VAL A 190 -5.17 10.03 -13.77
CA VAL A 190 -4.85 9.30 -15.00
C VAL A 190 -5.38 7.87 -14.97
N TYR A 191 -5.26 7.18 -13.85
CA TYR A 191 -5.36 5.71 -13.80
C TYR A 191 -6.54 5.13 -13.00
N ASN A 192 -7.40 5.94 -12.37
CA ASN A 192 -8.51 5.43 -11.55
C ASN A 192 -9.51 4.55 -12.31
N GLU A 193 -9.61 4.68 -13.64
CA GLU A 193 -10.49 3.80 -14.43
C GLU A 193 -9.91 2.40 -14.68
N TYR A 194 -8.61 2.20 -14.40
CA TYR A 194 -7.86 0.98 -14.73
C TYR A 194 -7.46 0.16 -13.52
N ILE A 195 -7.31 0.77 -12.34
CA ILE A 195 -6.84 0.08 -11.13
C ILE A 195 -7.48 0.69 -9.88
N GLY A 196 -7.90 -0.17 -8.94
CA GLY A 196 -8.39 0.28 -7.64
C GLY A 196 -7.24 0.66 -6.70
N ALA A 197 -7.53 1.45 -5.68
CA ALA A 197 -6.58 1.77 -4.61
C ALA A 197 -7.24 1.58 -3.24
N TYR A 198 -6.51 1.06 -2.25
CA TYR A 198 -6.94 1.07 -0.86
C TYR A 198 -5.98 1.89 0.00
N CYS A 199 -6.51 2.53 1.04
CA CYS A 199 -5.72 3.37 1.93
C CYS A 199 -5.02 2.49 2.96
N ALA A 200 -3.69 2.42 2.98
CA ALA A 200 -3.01 1.70 4.05
C ALA A 200 -3.27 2.35 5.42
N ALA A 201 -3.80 1.55 6.34
CA ALA A 201 -4.05 1.96 7.71
C ALA A 201 -2.74 1.85 8.53
N TYR A 202 -2.15 2.99 8.90
CA TYR A 202 -0.93 3.03 9.72
C TYR A 202 -1.22 3.24 11.22
N PRO A 203 -0.44 2.65 12.14
CA PRO A 203 -0.67 2.70 13.60
C PRO A 203 -0.89 4.10 14.15
N GLU A 204 -0.12 5.08 13.68
CA GLU A 204 -0.12 6.45 14.19
C GLU A 204 -1.35 7.24 13.74
N CYS A 205 -2.07 6.75 12.73
CA CYS A 205 -3.36 7.28 12.30
C CYS A 205 -4.47 7.03 13.33
N ASN A 206 -4.19 6.26 14.37
CA ASN A 206 -5.17 5.76 15.32
C ASN A 206 -5.13 6.41 16.70
N ARG A 207 -4.45 7.55 16.81
CA ARG A 207 -4.51 8.37 18.01
C ARG A 207 -5.81 9.20 17.99
N PRO A 208 -6.47 9.41 19.15
CA PRO A 208 -7.87 9.84 19.23
C PRO A 208 -8.12 11.32 18.89
N GLU A 209 -7.29 11.98 18.08
CA GLU A 209 -7.67 13.25 17.48
C GLU A 209 -8.76 13.01 16.42
N VAL A 210 -10.03 13.23 16.79
CA VAL A 210 -11.23 13.06 15.95
C VAL A 210 -11.05 13.59 14.52
N LEU A 211 -10.40 14.76 14.39
CA LEU A 211 -10.11 15.42 13.12
C LEU A 211 -9.12 14.66 12.23
N TYR A 212 -8.16 13.93 12.79
CA TYR A 212 -7.21 13.17 11.99
C TYR A 212 -7.91 12.02 11.27
N TRP A 213 -8.80 11.34 12.01
CA TRP A 213 -9.53 10.19 11.53
C TRP A 213 -10.61 10.49 10.51
N THR A 214 -11.24 11.65 10.54
CA THR A 214 -12.17 12.05 9.47
C THR A 214 -11.40 12.58 8.26
N ARG A 215 -10.24 13.22 8.47
CA ARG A 215 -9.40 13.79 7.40
C ARG A 215 -8.73 12.75 6.53
N CYS A 216 -8.08 11.72 7.10
CA CYS A 216 -7.38 10.70 6.30
C CYS A 216 -8.32 9.98 5.32
N PRO A 217 -9.36 9.24 5.76
CA PRO A 217 -10.27 8.55 4.87
C PRO A 217 -11.08 9.53 4.00
N GLY A 218 -11.37 10.75 4.47
CA GLY A 218 -12.05 11.74 3.64
C GLY A 218 -11.21 12.26 2.48
N LYS A 219 -9.91 12.51 2.72
CA LYS A 219 -8.94 12.85 1.67
C LYS A 219 -8.68 11.67 0.74
N ALA A 220 -8.55 10.46 1.27
CA ALA A 220 -8.38 9.24 0.49
C ALA A 220 -9.57 9.02 -0.46
N LEU A 221 -10.81 9.16 0.04
CA LEU A 221 -12.02 8.98 -0.74
C LEU A 221 -12.11 9.96 -1.92
N ALA A 222 -11.75 11.24 -1.70
CA ALA A 222 -11.70 12.25 -2.76
C ALA A 222 -10.67 11.93 -3.87
N GLN A 223 -9.80 10.94 -3.64
CA GLN A 223 -8.79 10.48 -4.59
C GLN A 223 -9.10 9.11 -5.18
N GLY A 224 -10.31 8.58 -4.96
CA GLY A 224 -10.72 7.25 -5.44
C GLY A 224 -10.16 6.08 -4.62
N VAL A 225 -9.68 6.36 -3.41
CA VAL A 225 -9.02 5.35 -2.57
C VAL A 225 -10.03 4.83 -1.55
N ILE A 226 -10.24 3.52 -1.53
CA ILE A 226 -11.16 2.89 -0.55
C ILE A 226 -10.52 2.89 0.84
N PRO A 227 -11.29 3.09 1.91
CA PRO A 227 -10.73 3.03 3.26
C PRO A 227 -10.31 1.59 3.58
N ALA A 228 -9.21 1.42 4.29
CA ALA A 228 -8.92 0.18 5.01
C ALA A 228 -8.94 0.44 6.51
N GLY A 229 -9.30 -0.60 7.25
CA GLY A 229 -9.22 -0.67 8.72
C GLY A 229 -8.10 -1.61 9.17
N GLY A 230 -7.84 -1.69 10.48
CA GLY A 230 -6.87 -2.65 11.00
C GLY A 230 -6.79 -2.71 12.53
N ARG A 231 -5.89 -3.55 13.06
CA ARG A 231 -5.59 -3.73 14.51
C ARG A 231 -5.35 -2.40 15.24
N TYR A 232 -5.02 -1.38 14.49
CA TYR A 232 -4.71 -0.09 15.02
C TYR A 232 -5.93 0.71 15.45
N PHE A 233 -7.17 0.33 15.10
CA PHE A 233 -8.38 0.99 15.64
C PHE A 233 -8.22 1.17 17.16
N PRO A 234 -8.53 2.35 17.72
CA PRO A 234 -8.40 2.58 19.15
C PRO A 234 -9.10 1.45 19.90
N THR A 235 -8.36 0.79 20.79
CA THR A 235 -8.87 -0.32 21.60
C THR A 235 -10.17 0.12 22.30
N PRO A 236 -11.15 -0.76 22.50
CA PRO A 236 -12.60 -0.45 22.54
C PRO A 236 -13.16 0.57 23.55
N ALA A 237 -12.36 1.20 24.39
CA ALA A 237 -12.84 2.16 25.39
C ALA A 237 -13.01 3.60 24.86
N GLY A 238 -12.61 3.90 23.61
CA GLY A 238 -12.51 5.28 23.10
C GLY A 238 -13.17 5.55 21.73
N PHE A 239 -14.12 4.73 21.30
CA PHE A 239 -14.78 4.94 20.00
C PHE A 239 -15.57 6.24 19.98
N ASN A 240 -15.12 7.22 19.19
CA ASN A 240 -15.94 8.37 18.85
C ASN A 240 -17.05 7.91 17.87
N PRO A 241 -18.34 8.01 18.25
CA PRO A 241 -19.45 7.56 17.41
C PRO A 241 -19.54 8.32 16.09
N ILE A 242 -19.07 9.56 16.02
CA ILE A 242 -19.02 10.37 14.79
C ILE A 242 -18.01 9.73 13.82
N THR A 243 -16.82 9.40 14.30
CA THR A 243 -15.77 8.77 13.48
C THR A 243 -16.19 7.40 12.96
N ILE A 244 -16.83 6.57 13.79
CA ILE A 244 -17.35 5.27 13.33
C ILE A 244 -18.44 5.47 12.28
N SER A 245 -19.44 6.31 12.56
CA SER A 245 -20.52 6.58 11.61
C SER A 245 -19.99 7.10 10.28
N PHE A 246 -18.96 7.96 10.32
CA PHE A 246 -18.25 8.43 9.14
C PHE A 246 -17.56 7.28 8.38
N PHE A 247 -16.80 6.44 9.08
CA PHE A 247 -16.13 5.28 8.47
C PHE A 247 -17.12 4.30 7.84
N GLU A 248 -18.21 3.94 8.55
CA GLU A 248 -19.28 3.08 8.04
C GLU A 248 -19.92 3.67 6.78
N LYS A 249 -20.16 4.98 6.77
CA LYS A 249 -20.71 5.68 5.61
C LYS A 249 -19.75 5.62 4.42
N ILE A 250 -18.45 5.86 4.62
CA ILE A 250 -17.46 5.76 3.54
C ILE A 250 -17.36 4.32 3.06
N ALA A 251 -17.24 3.34 3.97
CA ALA A 251 -17.14 1.93 3.62
C ALA A 251 -18.35 1.48 2.76
N ARG A 252 -19.56 1.87 3.15
CA ARG A 252 -20.78 1.59 2.37
C ARG A 252 -20.75 2.27 1.00
N ALA A 253 -20.34 3.53 0.95
CA ALA A 253 -20.21 4.26 -0.32
C ALA A 253 -19.20 3.58 -1.25
N THR A 254 -18.03 3.19 -0.75
CA THR A 254 -16.96 2.58 -1.56
C THR A 254 -17.23 1.14 -1.95
N ALA A 255 -17.91 0.36 -1.11
CA ALA A 255 -18.13 -1.07 -1.35
C ALA A 255 -19.43 -1.38 -2.10
N HIS A 256 -20.44 -0.51 -2.01
CA HIS A 256 -21.79 -0.84 -2.49
C HIS A 256 -22.43 0.23 -3.36
N GLU A 257 -22.42 1.50 -2.94
CA GLU A 257 -23.25 2.53 -3.59
C GLU A 257 -22.55 3.22 -4.77
N CYS A 258 -21.25 3.47 -4.64
CA CYS A 258 -20.50 4.38 -5.50
C CYS A 258 -19.20 3.76 -6.05
N TRP A 259 -18.99 2.45 -5.91
CA TRP A 259 -17.75 1.77 -6.31
C TRP A 259 -17.44 1.96 -7.80
N GLN A 260 -18.47 2.02 -8.67
CA GLN A 260 -18.31 2.24 -10.12
C GLN A 260 -17.70 3.60 -10.47
N TYR A 261 -17.73 4.55 -9.54
CA TYR A 261 -17.09 5.85 -9.66
C TYR A 261 -15.76 5.88 -8.92
N LEU A 262 -15.78 5.48 -7.64
CA LEU A 262 -14.64 5.65 -6.74
C LEU A 262 -13.48 4.71 -7.08
N MET A 263 -13.74 3.45 -7.41
CA MET A 263 -12.68 2.47 -7.73
C MET A 263 -12.32 2.39 -9.22
N PHE A 264 -13.30 2.60 -10.11
CA PHE A 264 -13.14 2.35 -11.55
C PHE A 264 -13.73 3.44 -12.45
N GLY A 265 -14.10 4.58 -11.87
CA GLY A 265 -14.56 5.74 -12.62
C GLY A 265 -13.37 6.56 -13.11
N ARG A 266 -13.52 7.19 -14.28
CA ARG A 266 -12.52 8.15 -14.75
C ARG A 266 -12.68 9.45 -13.99
N MET A 267 -11.61 9.89 -13.35
CA MET A 267 -11.65 11.12 -12.57
C MET A 267 -11.81 12.35 -13.48
N LEU A 268 -12.68 13.27 -13.09
CA LEU A 268 -12.90 14.54 -13.75
C LEU A 268 -12.23 15.67 -12.95
N ARG A 269 -12.08 16.83 -13.58
CA ARG A 269 -11.68 18.03 -12.86
C ARG A 269 -12.74 18.33 -11.79
N PRO A 270 -12.37 18.44 -10.50
CA PRO A 270 -13.35 18.72 -9.46
C PRO A 270 -14.00 20.11 -9.67
N PRO A 271 -15.28 20.27 -9.31
CA PRO A 271 -15.94 21.56 -9.39
C PRO A 271 -15.27 22.57 -8.47
N VAL A 272 -15.30 23.86 -8.83
CA VAL A 272 -14.83 24.91 -7.92
C VAL A 272 -15.93 25.21 -6.90
N ILE A 273 -15.65 24.97 -5.63
CA ILE A 273 -16.57 25.29 -4.52
C ILE A 273 -15.95 26.31 -3.56
N LYS A 274 -16.81 27.03 -2.85
CA LYS A 274 -16.43 27.91 -1.74
C LYS A 274 -16.81 27.25 -0.44
N VAL A 275 -15.83 26.94 0.39
CA VAL A 275 -16.03 26.30 1.69
C VAL A 275 -15.09 26.92 2.72
N PRO A 276 -15.44 26.88 4.02
CA PRO A 276 -14.55 27.34 5.08
C PRO A 276 -13.21 26.59 5.05
N GLU A 277 -12.16 27.26 5.51
CA GLU A 277 -10.92 26.58 5.86
C GLU A 277 -11.01 26.08 7.30
N ILE A 278 -10.47 24.89 7.54
CA ILE A 278 -10.23 24.35 8.88
C ILE A 278 -8.72 24.32 9.13
N THR A 279 -8.34 24.48 10.39
CA THR A 279 -6.95 24.30 10.83
C THR A 279 -6.87 23.02 11.65
N ALA A 280 -6.01 22.11 11.23
CA ALA A 280 -5.68 20.92 11.97
C ALA A 280 -4.22 20.98 12.44
N GLN A 281 -3.93 20.30 13.55
CA GLN A 281 -2.58 20.20 14.10
C GLN A 281 -2.12 18.75 14.10
N PHE A 282 -0.88 18.54 13.70
CA PHE A 282 -0.24 17.22 13.69
C PHE A 282 1.00 17.24 14.55
N GLY A 283 1.20 16.21 15.36
CA GLY A 283 2.50 15.99 15.99
C GLY A 283 3.59 15.75 14.95
N LYS A 284 4.84 15.95 15.34
CA LYS A 284 5.98 15.58 14.49
C LYS A 284 6.19 14.07 14.63
N MET A 285 6.34 13.37 13.50
CA MET A 285 6.74 11.97 13.56
C MET A 285 8.16 11.83 14.13
N VAL A 286 8.31 10.95 15.12
CA VAL A 286 9.58 10.54 15.70
C VAL A 286 9.77 9.06 15.40
N LEU A 287 10.80 8.78 14.60
CA LEU A 287 11.31 7.44 14.33
C LEU A 287 12.50 7.21 15.25
N THR A 288 12.34 6.31 16.22
CA THR A 288 13.48 5.78 16.97
C THR A 288 13.81 4.39 16.45
N ALA A 289 14.89 3.82 16.96
CA ALA A 289 15.20 2.42 16.71
C ALA A 289 14.02 1.52 17.12
N THR A 290 13.42 1.73 18.30
CA THR A 290 12.48 0.77 18.89
C THR A 290 11.01 1.17 18.80
N GLU A 291 10.73 2.43 18.52
CA GLU A 291 9.38 3.01 18.58
C GLU A 291 9.18 4.06 17.49
N HIS A 292 7.97 4.07 16.94
CA HIS A 292 7.46 5.14 16.10
C HIS A 292 6.30 5.82 16.84
N PHE A 293 6.35 7.15 16.94
CA PHE A 293 5.27 7.90 17.58
C PHE A 293 5.16 9.32 17.05
N MET A 294 3.99 9.92 17.26
CA MET A 294 3.75 11.34 17.01
C MET A 294 4.08 12.14 18.27
N ASP A 295 5.07 13.02 18.20
CA ASP A 295 5.42 13.97 19.25
C ASP A 295 4.46 15.17 19.19
N MET A 296 3.44 15.12 20.04
CA MET A 296 2.41 16.17 20.13
C MET A 296 2.90 17.46 20.79
N THR A 297 4.12 17.50 21.32
CA THR A 297 4.74 18.76 21.79
C THR A 297 5.31 19.56 20.62
N ARG A 298 5.59 18.90 19.49
CA ARG A 298 6.12 19.50 18.27
C ARG A 298 5.05 19.46 17.19
N ARG A 299 4.17 20.45 17.19
CA ARG A 299 3.02 20.48 16.27
C ARG A 299 3.30 21.24 14.98
N HIS A 300 2.66 20.78 13.91
CA HIS A 300 2.58 21.44 12.63
C HIS A 300 1.12 21.71 12.29
N GLU A 301 0.82 22.97 11.95
CA GLU A 301 -0.51 23.35 11.51
C GLU A 301 -0.66 23.12 10.01
N VAL A 302 -1.80 22.57 9.60
CA VAL A 302 -2.18 22.41 8.21
C VAL A 302 -3.56 23.00 8.04
N LYS A 303 -3.72 23.80 6.99
CA LYS A 303 -5.01 24.35 6.57
C LYS A 303 -5.57 23.51 5.44
N ASP A 304 -6.84 23.13 5.57
CA ASP A 304 -7.58 22.43 4.53
C ASP A 304 -8.93 23.09 4.31
N ALA A 305 -9.49 22.85 3.12
CA ALA A 305 -10.92 23.03 2.90
C ALA A 305 -11.72 22.08 3.80
N ALA A 306 -12.74 22.60 4.50
CA ALA A 306 -13.64 21.81 5.34
C ALA A 306 -14.31 20.65 4.57
N ILE A 307 -14.46 20.80 3.25
CA ILE A 307 -15.01 19.79 2.36
C ILE A 307 -13.94 19.39 1.35
N GLN A 308 -13.57 18.11 1.35
CA GLN A 308 -12.84 17.47 0.25
C GLN A 308 -13.84 17.10 -0.83
N HIS A 309 -13.46 17.22 -2.10
CA HIS A 309 -14.38 16.97 -3.21
C HIS A 309 -13.71 16.36 -4.43
N ALA A 310 -14.50 15.62 -5.19
CA ALA A 310 -14.08 14.98 -6.43
C ALA A 310 -15.27 14.83 -7.38
N ALA A 311 -14.95 14.63 -8.65
CA ALA A 311 -15.92 14.27 -9.66
C ALA A 311 -15.37 13.08 -10.45
N PHE A 312 -16.24 12.13 -10.78
CA PHE A 312 -15.90 10.94 -11.56
C PHE A 312 -16.98 10.70 -12.59
N ILE A 313 -16.59 10.19 -13.77
CA ILE A 313 -17.53 9.65 -14.75
C ILE A 313 -17.50 8.12 -14.70
N GLY A 314 -18.67 7.52 -14.51
CA GLY A 314 -18.85 6.07 -14.53
C GLY A 314 -18.81 5.52 -15.96
N ARG A 315 -18.70 4.19 -16.09
CA ARG A 315 -18.67 3.51 -17.40
C ARG A 315 -19.96 3.68 -18.21
N ASP A 316 -21.08 3.97 -17.55
CA ASP A 316 -22.38 4.26 -18.15
C ASP A 316 -22.52 5.72 -18.61
N GLY A 317 -21.48 6.55 -18.41
CA GLY A 317 -21.47 7.97 -18.76
C GLY A 317 -22.09 8.89 -17.70
N SER A 318 -22.61 8.35 -16.60
CA SER A 318 -23.11 9.14 -15.48
C SER A 318 -21.98 9.83 -14.73
N VAL A 319 -22.27 11.00 -14.13
CA VAL A 319 -21.29 11.78 -13.36
C VAL A 319 -21.64 11.76 -11.88
N GLY A 320 -20.69 11.26 -11.07
CA GLY A 320 -20.76 11.29 -9.61
C GLY A 320 -19.97 12.47 -9.07
N TYR A 321 -20.60 13.29 -8.23
CA TYR A 321 -19.95 14.35 -7.46
C TYR A 321 -19.88 13.95 -5.98
N PHE A 322 -18.69 14.02 -5.42
CA PHE A 322 -18.43 13.64 -4.03
C PHE A 322 -18.05 14.88 -3.24
N PHE A 323 -18.71 15.07 -2.10
CA PHE A 323 -18.45 16.13 -1.14
C PHE A 323 -18.30 15.50 0.24
N ILE A 324 -17.09 15.52 0.77
CA ILE A 324 -16.72 14.85 2.01
C ILE A 324 -16.38 15.91 3.05
N ASN A 325 -17.24 16.07 4.06
CA ASN A 325 -16.94 16.95 5.18
C ASN A 325 -15.88 16.28 6.09
N ILE A 326 -14.80 17.00 6.34
CA ILE A 326 -13.67 16.59 7.19
C ILE A 326 -13.47 17.51 8.40
N SER A 327 -14.44 18.38 8.71
CA SER A 327 -14.33 19.37 9.78
C SER A 327 -14.67 18.85 11.17
N GLU A 328 -15.43 17.76 11.28
CA GLU A 328 -15.92 17.16 12.53
C GLU A 328 -16.13 15.65 12.37
#